data_AF-A0A2E0Y9V5-F1
#
_entry.id   AF-A0A2E0Y9V5-F1
#
_cell.length_a   1.000
_cell.length_b   1.000
_cell.length_c   1.000
_cell.angle_alpha   90.00
_cell.angle_beta   90.00
_cell.angle_gamma   90.00
#
_symmetry.space_group_name_H-M   'P 1'
#
loop_
_entity.id
_entity.type
_entity.pdbx_description
1 polymer ?
#
loop_
_entity_poly.entity_id
_entity_poly.type
_entity_poly.pdbx_seq_one_letter_code
_entity_poly.pdbx_strand_id
1 'polypeptide(L)'
;CSAAGADGEPRAQFDDVDDYHGLDEQPPLDADGNPRAEYARYRVQVRVAYPDAAQQAALGLDDATDAKLITVDVMPPGESVMSFRVVRGNY
;
A
#
# COMPACT_ATOMS: atom_id res chain seq x y z
N CYS A 1 -16.27 5.61 -13.10
CA CYS A 1 -16.49 4.45 -12.21
C CYS A 1 -15.20 3.69 -12.10
N SER A 2 -14.41 3.99 -11.06
CA SER A 2 -13.26 3.20 -10.65
C SER A 2 -13.28 3.31 -9.13
N ALA A 3 -13.90 2.34 -8.46
CA ALA A 3 -13.88 2.28 -7.01
C ALA A 3 -12.45 1.88 -6.64
N ALA A 4 -11.65 2.86 -6.27
CA ALA A 4 -10.26 2.66 -5.86
C ALA A 4 -10.23 2.55 -4.34
N GLY A 5 -10.16 1.33 -3.84
CA GLY A 5 -9.94 1.03 -2.43
C GLY A 5 -10.57 -0.28 -2.00
N ALA A 6 -10.06 -0.84 -0.89
CA ALA A 6 -10.75 -1.92 -0.19
C ALA A 6 -12.14 -1.44 0.22
N ASP A 7 -13.17 -1.81 -0.53
CA ASP A 7 -14.59 -1.60 -0.20
C ASP A 7 -15.03 -2.51 0.97
N GLY A 8 -14.15 -2.73 1.96
CA GLY A 8 -14.34 -3.66 3.07
C GLY A 8 -14.11 -5.13 2.71
N GLU A 9 -13.50 -5.42 1.56
CA GLU A 9 -13.19 -6.78 1.15
C GLU A 9 -12.07 -7.38 2.03
N PRO A 10 -12.18 -8.67 2.42
CA PRO A 10 -11.13 -9.30 3.19
C PRO A 10 -9.87 -9.45 2.33
N ARG A 11 -8.69 -9.40 2.95
CA ARG A 11 -7.39 -9.49 2.26
C ARG A 11 -7.26 -10.67 1.28
N ALA A 12 -7.99 -11.76 1.52
CA ALA A 12 -8.05 -12.93 0.64
C ALA A 12 -8.74 -12.68 -0.71
N GLN A 13 -9.48 -11.58 -0.85
CA GLN A 13 -10.17 -11.15 -2.07
C GLN A 13 -9.42 -10.05 -2.81
N PHE A 14 -8.33 -9.51 -2.24
CA PHE A 14 -7.53 -8.50 -2.92
C PHE A 14 -6.87 -9.12 -4.16
N ASP A 15 -7.28 -8.65 -5.33
CA ASP A 15 -6.83 -9.16 -6.62
C ASP A 15 -6.05 -8.12 -7.43
N ASP A 16 -6.18 -6.84 -7.07
CA ASP A 16 -5.44 -5.74 -7.67
C ASP A 16 -4.65 -4.92 -6.64
N VAL A 17 -3.91 -3.92 -7.14
CA VAL A 17 -3.04 -3.08 -6.29
C VAL A 17 -3.85 -2.06 -5.50
N ASP A 18 -5.00 -1.61 -6.01
CA ASP A 18 -5.78 -0.54 -5.37
C ASP A 18 -6.54 -1.03 -4.15
N ASP A 19 -6.81 -2.34 -4.06
CA ASP A 19 -7.40 -2.99 -2.88
C ASP A 19 -6.58 -2.78 -1.61
N TYR A 20 -5.26 -2.60 -1.73
CA TYR A 20 -4.39 -2.33 -0.58
C TYR A 20 -4.46 -0.87 -0.12
N HIS A 21 -5.20 0.01 -0.79
CA HIS A 21 -5.34 1.39 -0.38
C HIS A 21 -6.11 1.51 0.94
N GLY A 22 -5.46 2.11 1.94
CA GLY A 22 -6.07 2.34 3.25
C GLY A 22 -6.00 1.13 4.18
N LEU A 23 -5.23 0.10 3.81
CA LEU A 23 -4.98 -1.05 4.66
C LEU A 23 -4.26 -0.60 5.94
N ASP A 24 -4.76 -1.06 7.08
CA ASP A 24 -4.20 -0.80 8.40
C ASP A 24 -4.30 -2.07 9.25
N GLU A 25 -3.17 -2.76 9.41
CA GLU A 25 -3.12 -4.07 10.06
C GLU A 25 -2.29 -4.03 11.35
N GLN A 26 -2.87 -4.61 12.40
CA GLN A 26 -2.23 -4.85 13.69
C GLN A 26 -2.93 -6.03 14.40
N PRO A 27 -2.34 -7.24 14.45
CA PRO A 27 -1.02 -7.63 13.94
C PRO A 27 -0.97 -7.68 12.41
N PRO A 28 0.20 -7.45 11.78
CA PRO A 28 0.36 -7.66 10.35
C PRO A 28 0.17 -9.14 9.99
N LEU A 29 -0.50 -9.38 8.85
CA LEU A 29 -0.64 -10.72 8.30
C LEU A 29 0.42 -10.96 7.21
N ASP A 30 0.79 -12.23 7.01
CA ASP A 30 1.63 -12.63 5.88
C ASP A 30 0.84 -12.63 4.55
N ALA A 31 1.53 -12.97 3.46
CA ALA A 31 0.93 -13.02 2.12
C ALA A 31 -0.20 -14.07 2.00
N ASP A 32 -0.22 -15.07 2.88
CA ASP A 32 -1.25 -16.10 2.96
C ASP A 32 -2.38 -15.74 3.94
N GLY A 33 -2.33 -14.55 4.54
CA GLY A 33 -3.32 -14.05 5.50
C GLY A 33 -3.16 -14.60 6.93
N ASN A 34 -2.04 -15.26 7.24
CA ASN A 34 -1.80 -15.75 8.60
C ASN A 34 -1.26 -14.63 9.49
N PRO A 35 -1.78 -14.50 10.72
CA PRO A 35 -1.29 -13.50 11.66
C PRO A 35 0.11 -13.85 12.15
N ARG A 36 1.03 -12.89 12.05
CA ARG A 36 2.38 -13.06 12.59
C ARG A 36 2.43 -12.59 14.05
N ALA A 37 2.21 -13.51 14.98
CA ALA A 37 2.17 -13.22 16.41
C ALA A 37 3.46 -12.56 16.94
N GLU A 38 4.61 -12.90 16.37
CA GLU A 38 5.92 -12.30 16.69
C GLU A 38 6.02 -10.81 16.33
N TYR A 39 5.22 -10.36 15.35
CA TYR A 39 5.11 -8.96 14.95
C TYR A 39 3.82 -8.31 15.45
N ALA A 40 3.14 -8.86 16.46
CA ALA A 40 1.81 -8.38 16.84
C ALA A 40 1.76 -6.93 17.36
N ARG A 41 2.92 -6.39 17.72
CA ARG A 41 3.07 -5.00 18.15
C ARG A 41 3.43 -4.04 17.01
N TYR A 42 3.65 -4.56 15.81
CA TYR A 42 3.90 -3.77 14.62
C TYR A 42 2.55 -3.36 14.02
N ARG A 43 2.53 -2.18 13.39
CA ARG A 43 1.41 -1.72 12.58
C ARG A 43 1.90 -1.53 11.16
N VAL A 44 1.18 -2.08 10.19
CA VAL A 44 1.49 -1.91 8.77
C VAL A 44 0.37 -1.13 8.14
N GLN A 45 0.71 0.00 7.53
CA GLN A 45 -0.22 0.82 6.78
C GLN A 45 0.17 0.81 5.31
N VAL A 46 -0.78 0.54 4.44
CA VAL A 46 -0.56 0.61 2.99
C VAL A 46 -1.44 1.68 2.39
N ARG A 47 -0.84 2.50 1.53
CA ARG A 47 -1.52 3.54 0.78
C ARG A 47 -1.10 3.45 -0.67
N VAL A 48 -2.08 3.22 -1.53
CA VAL A 48 -1.89 3.21 -2.98
C VAL A 48 -2.51 4.46 -3.58
N ALA A 49 -1.74 5.29 -4.23
CA ALA A 49 -2.24 6.52 -4.83
C ALA A 49 -1.63 6.70 -6.21
N TYR A 50 -2.32 7.45 -7.07
CA TYR A 50 -1.70 7.94 -8.30
C TYR A 50 -0.65 9.02 -7.96
N PRO A 51 0.48 9.06 -8.69
CA PRO A 51 1.47 10.11 -8.52
C PRO A 51 0.86 11.49 -8.77
N ASP A 52 1.22 12.46 -7.93
CA ASP A 52 0.88 13.87 -8.17
C ASP A 52 1.71 14.45 -9.33
N ALA A 53 1.38 15.65 -9.80
CA ALA A 53 2.09 16.28 -10.93
C ALA A 53 3.60 16.48 -10.68
N ALA A 54 4.03 16.65 -9.43
CA ALA A 54 5.44 16.78 -9.09
C ALA A 54 6.16 15.42 -9.12
N GLN A 55 5.48 14.36 -8.65
CA GLN A 55 5.95 12.99 -8.69
C GLN A 55 5.96 12.44 -10.13
N GLN A 56 4.95 12.77 -10.94
CA GLN A 56 4.88 12.46 -12.35
C GLN A 56 6.11 13.02 -13.10
N ALA A 57 6.42 14.29 -12.86
CA ALA A 57 7.60 14.94 -13.43
C ALA A 57 8.92 14.31 -12.93
N ALA A 58 9.00 13.93 -11.65
CA ALA A 58 10.17 13.28 -11.07
C ALA A 58 10.40 11.85 -11.59
N LEU A 59 9.32 11.14 -11.92
CA LEU A 59 9.34 9.76 -12.44
C LEU A 59 9.40 9.71 -13.98
N GLY A 60 9.22 10.84 -14.66
CA GLY A 60 9.23 10.93 -16.12
C GLY A 60 8.03 10.24 -16.77
N LEU A 61 6.86 10.31 -16.14
CA LEU A 61 5.62 9.70 -16.64
C LEU A 61 4.85 10.68 -17.53
N ASP A 62 4.22 10.17 -18.59
CA ASP A 62 3.45 10.99 -19.53
C ASP A 62 2.05 11.31 -18.98
N ASP A 63 1.43 10.35 -18.28
CA ASP A 63 0.18 10.54 -17.51
C ASP A 63 0.34 10.10 -16.04
N ALA A 64 -0.40 10.73 -15.14
CA ALA A 64 -0.50 10.31 -13.75
C ALA A 64 -1.17 8.94 -13.60
N THR A 65 -1.97 8.50 -14.58
CA THR A 65 -2.55 7.15 -14.58
C THR A 65 -1.59 6.06 -15.03
N ASP A 66 -0.43 6.43 -15.59
CA ASP A 66 0.57 5.48 -16.10
C ASP A 66 1.33 4.78 -14.97
N ALA A 67 1.21 5.25 -13.73
CA ALA A 67 1.80 4.55 -12.60
C ALA A 67 0.92 4.64 -11.35
N LYS A 68 1.10 3.64 -10.49
CA LYS A 68 0.56 3.60 -9.14
C LYS A 68 1.70 3.68 -8.14
N LEU A 69 1.61 4.63 -7.21
CA LEU A 69 2.54 4.80 -6.10
C LEU A 69 2.01 4.05 -4.88
N ILE A 70 2.74 3.00 -4.50
CA ILE A 70 2.45 2.17 -3.33
C ILE A 70 3.38 2.64 -2.21
N THR A 71 2.79 3.14 -1.13
CA THR A 71 3.51 3.51 0.10
C THR A 71 3.16 2.50 1.19
N VAL A 72 4.16 1.86 1.75
CA VAL A 72 4.04 0.91 2.86
C VAL A 72 4.78 1.48 4.06
N ASP A 73 4.03 1.84 5.09
CA ASP A 73 4.55 2.36 6.35
C ASP A 73 4.51 1.25 7.40
N VAL A 74 5.68 0.80 7.84
CA VAL A 74 5.83 -0.18 8.91
C VAL A 74 6.21 0.55 10.18
N MET A 75 5.35 0.53 11.19
CA MET A 75 5.60 1.13 12.50
C MET A 75 5.93 0.03 13.53
N PRO A 76 7.20 -0.08 13.95
CA PRO A 76 7.57 -0.95 15.06
C PRO A 76 7.11 -0.36 16.40
N PRO A 77 6.94 -1.19 17.44
CA PRO A 77 6.62 -0.70 18.77
C PRO A 77 7.83 0.02 19.41
N GLY A 78 7.76 1.35 19.51
CA GLY A 78 8.77 2.15 20.20
C GLY A 78 9.96 2.59 19.35
N GLU A 79 9.89 2.39 18.03
CA GLU A 79 10.88 2.91 17.07
C GLU A 79 10.22 3.82 16.03
N SER A 80 11.05 4.45 15.20
CA SER A 80 10.61 5.28 14.09
C SER A 80 9.92 4.46 13.00
N VAL A 81 8.93 5.08 12.34
CA VAL A 81 8.23 4.49 11.20
C VAL A 81 9.20 4.27 10.03
N MET A 82 9.16 3.07 9.45
CA MET A 82 9.90 2.70 8.24
C MET A 82 8.97 2.79 7.03
N SER A 83 9.15 3.81 6.20
CA SER A 83 8.36 4.03 4.98
C SER A 83 9.08 3.46 3.76
N PHE A 84 8.40 2.56 3.05
CA PHE A 84 8.83 2.03 1.76
C PHE A 84 7.92 2.57 0.66
N ARG A 85 8.52 3.00 -0.46
CA ARG A 85 7.78 3.48 -1.62
C ARG A 85 8.14 2.64 -2.83
N VAL A 86 7.12 2.15 -3.52
CA VAL A 86 7.25 1.37 -4.75
C VAL A 86 6.38 2.03 -5.81
N VAL A 87 6.94 2.22 -7.00
CA VAL A 87 6.20 2.71 -8.16
C VAL A 87 5.97 1.53 -9.09
N ARG A 88 4.72 1.25 -9.43
CA ARG A 88 4.37 0.26 -10.43
C ARG A 88 3.79 0.97 -11.66
N GLY A 89 4.50 0.90 -12.77
CA GLY A 89 3.98 1.38 -14.06
C GLY A 89 2.87 0.46 -14.56
N ASN A 90 1.79 1.06 -15.07
CA ASN A 90 0.84 0.42 -15.96
C ASN A 90 1.43 0.55 -17.38
N TYR A 91 1.68 -0.59 -18.02
CA TYR A 91 2.16 -0.66 -19.41
C TYR A 91 1.09 -1.31 -20.28
#